data_AF-A0A7W4UXJ8-F1
#
_entry.id   AF-A0A7W4UXJ8-F1
#
_cell.length_a   1.000
_cell.length_b   1.000
_cell.length_c   1.000
_cell.angle_alpha   90.00
_cell.angle_beta   90.00
_cell.angle_gamma   90.00
#
_symmetry.space_group_name_H-M   'P 1'
#
loop_
_entity.id
_entity.type
_entity.pdbx_description
1 polymer ?
#
loop_
_entity_poly.entity_id
_entity_poly.type
_entity_poly.pdbx_seq_one_letter_code
_entity_poly.pdbx_strand_id
1 'polypeptide(L)'
;MQPASVTPGARGRRSAGRRSAAPAPAPTPVRSLVTRMPLHHRLGVTLALVALVAGFSIVPTDAALAATVLAAPVSTLAPGQTPVDGTPTEPDQHLAVDATIAAPVIDRDTIGATDGLQTLAKVGTNEAWAKLVLMFGGWPQTEANVTVMLRWMRQENGPPDWWNRNNPLNNGYGSGGGAGLGSYTDLVSAAEYCAKNLQRGYPGIVAGLQAGTSADATAAAIWASPWATSHYANGAHWSTRPVEIVQAPASAWGQ
;
A
#
# COMPACT_ATOMS: atom_id res chain seq x y z
N MET A 1 42.17 -64.84 -11.95
CA MET A 1 42.09 -63.81 -13.02
C MET A 1 42.34 -62.46 -12.34
N GLN A 2 43.44 -61.79 -12.70
CA GLN A 2 44.00 -60.60 -12.04
C GLN A 2 43.11 -59.34 -12.22
N PRO A 3 43.10 -58.39 -11.27
CA PRO A 3 42.69 -57.01 -11.55
C PRO A 3 43.88 -56.18 -12.06
N ALA A 4 43.66 -55.47 -13.17
CA ALA A 4 44.65 -54.63 -13.84
C ALA A 4 44.77 -53.24 -13.19
N SER A 5 46.02 -52.77 -13.20
CA SER A 5 46.58 -51.64 -12.48
C SER A 5 46.26 -50.27 -13.07
N VAL A 6 46.27 -49.29 -12.17
CA VAL A 6 46.22 -47.83 -12.39
C VAL A 6 47.55 -47.32 -12.97
N THR A 7 47.48 -46.43 -13.97
CA THR A 7 48.57 -45.51 -14.34
C THR A 7 47.97 -44.12 -14.65
N PRO A 8 48.45 -43.02 -14.02
CA PRO A 8 48.04 -41.67 -14.38
C PRO A 8 49.03 -41.03 -15.37
N GLY A 9 48.52 -40.61 -16.54
CA GLY A 9 49.24 -39.89 -17.58
C GLY A 9 49.09 -38.37 -17.44
N ALA A 10 50.16 -37.66 -17.77
CA ALA A 10 50.46 -36.30 -17.33
C ALA A 10 49.80 -35.15 -18.12
N ARG A 11 49.64 -34.03 -17.39
CA ARG A 11 49.82 -32.61 -17.75
C ARG A 11 49.53 -32.17 -19.20
N GLY A 12 48.47 -31.37 -19.34
CA GLY A 12 48.33 -30.36 -20.38
C GLY A 12 47.91 -29.02 -19.79
N ARG A 13 48.87 -28.21 -19.31
CA ARG A 13 48.65 -26.78 -19.01
C ARG A 13 48.48 -26.04 -20.33
N ARG A 14 47.27 -25.57 -20.65
CA ARG A 14 47.06 -24.58 -21.72
C ARG A 14 47.07 -23.18 -21.11
N SER A 15 48.08 -22.42 -21.52
CA SER A 15 48.35 -21.03 -21.18
C SER A 15 47.19 -20.12 -21.62
N ALA A 16 46.71 -19.31 -20.68
CA ALA A 16 45.80 -18.21 -20.95
C ALA A 16 46.55 -17.13 -21.75
N GLY A 17 46.11 -16.90 -22.99
CA GLY A 17 46.58 -15.81 -23.83
C GLY A 17 46.15 -14.47 -23.25
N ARG A 18 47.11 -13.74 -22.68
CA ARG A 18 46.99 -12.35 -22.24
C ARG A 18 46.85 -11.46 -23.49
N ARG A 19 45.62 -11.10 -23.87
CA ARG A 19 45.39 -10.07 -24.89
C ARG A 19 45.69 -8.72 -24.27
N SER A 20 46.75 -8.08 -24.76
CA SER A 20 47.09 -6.69 -24.46
C SER A 20 45.97 -5.78 -24.95
N ALA A 21 45.35 -5.04 -24.03
CA ALA A 21 44.44 -3.95 -24.36
C ALA A 21 45.27 -2.75 -24.86
N ALA A 22 44.85 -2.17 -25.99
CA ALA A 22 45.42 -0.95 -26.52
C ALA A 22 45.11 0.24 -25.60
N PRO A 23 46.00 1.25 -25.51
CA PRO A 23 45.79 2.42 -24.66
C PRO A 23 44.65 3.30 -25.22
N ALA A 24 43.77 3.75 -24.31
CA ALA A 24 42.70 4.67 -24.61
C ALA A 24 43.24 6.05 -25.07
N PRO A 25 42.62 6.71 -26.07
CA PRO A 25 43.03 8.05 -26.47
C PRO A 25 42.62 9.10 -25.42
N ALA A 26 43.48 10.10 -25.23
CA ALA A 26 43.33 11.21 -24.29
C ALA A 26 42.10 12.09 -24.61
N PRO A 27 41.45 12.71 -23.61
CA PRO A 27 40.32 13.60 -23.84
C PRO A 27 40.77 14.95 -24.42
N THR A 28 40.25 15.29 -25.59
CA THR A 28 40.33 16.64 -26.17
C THR A 28 39.50 17.64 -25.36
N PRO A 29 40.01 18.86 -25.08
CA PRO A 29 39.25 19.89 -24.39
C PRO A 29 38.18 20.49 -25.33
N VAL A 30 36.91 20.22 -25.08
CA VAL A 30 35.81 20.90 -25.77
C VAL A 30 35.60 22.26 -25.14
N ARG A 31 35.90 23.30 -25.92
CA ARG A 31 35.62 24.72 -25.67
C ARG A 31 34.15 24.91 -25.24
N SER A 32 33.93 25.45 -24.05
CA SER A 32 32.62 25.92 -23.61
C SER A 32 32.20 27.12 -24.47
N LEU A 33 31.28 26.90 -25.40
CA LEU A 33 30.56 27.96 -26.10
C LEU A 33 29.48 28.47 -25.14
N VAL A 34 29.78 29.59 -24.47
CA VAL A 34 28.76 30.36 -23.75
C VAL A 34 27.82 30.97 -24.80
N THR A 35 26.70 30.30 -25.04
CA THR A 35 25.61 30.85 -25.86
C THR A 35 24.98 32.00 -25.09
N ARG A 36 25.36 33.23 -25.42
CA ARG A 36 24.67 34.45 -24.96
C ARG A 36 23.26 34.44 -25.55
N MET A 37 22.25 34.15 -24.73
CA MET A 37 20.87 34.35 -25.13
C MET A 37 20.57 35.86 -25.28
N PRO A 38 19.90 36.29 -26.37
CA PRO A 38 19.51 37.68 -26.54
C PRO A 38 18.42 38.09 -25.55
N LEU A 39 18.61 39.26 -24.94
CA LEU A 39 17.80 39.88 -23.88
C LEU A 39 16.33 40.16 -24.23
N HIS A 40 15.87 39.83 -25.43
CA HIS A 40 14.54 40.19 -25.94
C HIS A 40 13.45 39.13 -25.63
N HIS A 41 13.79 38.00 -25.02
CA HIS A 41 12.82 36.99 -24.57
C HIS A 41 12.38 37.13 -23.10
N ARG A 42 12.92 38.12 -22.36
CA ARG A 42 12.66 38.28 -20.92
C ARG A 42 11.56 39.27 -20.57
N LEU A 43 10.97 39.95 -21.55
CA LEU A 43 9.83 40.87 -21.34
C LEU A 43 8.46 40.26 -21.72
N GLY A 44 8.42 39.18 -22.49
CA GLY A 44 7.17 38.51 -22.88
C GLY A 44 6.64 37.50 -21.86
N VAL A 45 7.50 36.98 -20.97
CA VAL A 45 7.15 35.91 -20.01
C VAL A 45 6.61 36.48 -18.69
N THR A 46 6.96 37.72 -18.33
CA THR A 46 6.53 38.36 -17.09
C THR A 46 5.08 38.85 -17.12
N LEU A 47 4.48 39.08 -18.30
CA LEU A 47 3.08 39.49 -18.39
C LEU A 47 2.09 38.30 -18.38
N ALA A 48 2.53 37.08 -18.72
CA ALA A 48 1.69 35.88 -18.67
C ALA A 48 1.60 35.25 -17.26
N LEU A 49 2.57 35.53 -16.38
CA LEU A 49 2.57 35.01 -15.00
C LEU A 49 1.66 35.82 -14.05
N VAL A 50 1.36 37.08 -14.35
CA VAL A 50 0.44 37.91 -13.53
C VAL A 50 -1.04 37.59 -13.84
N ALA A 51 -1.35 37.10 -15.04
CA ALA A 51 -2.72 36.73 -15.42
C ALA A 51 -3.12 35.29 -15.01
N LEU A 52 -2.17 34.41 -14.68
CA LEU A 52 -2.48 33.05 -14.20
C LEU A 52 -2.67 32.96 -12.68
N VAL A 53 -2.14 33.94 -11.92
CA VAL A 53 -2.26 33.99 -10.45
C VAL A 53 -3.60 34.58 -9.98
N ALA A 54 -4.39 35.20 -10.87
CA ALA A 54 -5.71 35.74 -10.53
C ALA A 54 -6.87 34.72 -10.72
N GLY A 55 -6.59 33.49 -11.19
CA GLY A 55 -7.64 32.55 -11.63
C GLY A 55 -8.00 31.41 -10.67
N PHE A 56 -7.21 31.13 -9.62
CA PHE A 56 -7.48 30.00 -8.71
C PHE A 56 -7.08 30.27 -7.25
N SER A 57 -7.22 31.50 -6.79
CA SER A 57 -7.21 31.80 -5.35
C SER A 57 -8.63 31.64 -4.78
N ILE A 58 -9.06 30.39 -4.59
CA ILE A 58 -10.07 30.12 -3.56
C ILE A 58 -9.30 30.15 -2.23
N VAL A 59 -9.00 31.36 -1.75
CA VAL A 59 -8.75 31.55 -0.32
C VAL A 59 -10.13 31.42 0.31
N PRO A 60 -10.40 30.43 1.18
CA PRO A 60 -11.61 30.46 1.97
C PRO A 60 -11.53 31.73 2.82
N THR A 61 -12.31 32.75 2.46
CA THR A 61 -12.56 33.89 3.35
C THR A 61 -13.01 33.31 4.69
N ASP A 62 -12.57 33.87 5.82
CA ASP A 62 -12.94 33.40 7.16
C ASP A 62 -14.46 33.27 7.37
N ALA A 63 -15.26 33.98 6.57
CA ALA A 63 -16.71 33.83 6.50
C ALA A 63 -17.19 32.44 6.00
N ALA A 64 -16.45 31.80 5.09
CA ALA A 64 -16.74 30.46 4.57
C ALA A 64 -16.30 29.36 5.56
N LEU A 65 -15.23 29.60 6.33
CA LEU A 65 -14.84 28.73 7.45
C LEU A 65 -15.83 28.87 8.62
N ALA A 66 -16.29 30.10 8.92
CA ALA A 66 -17.30 30.35 9.94
C ALA A 66 -18.67 29.72 9.60
N ALA A 67 -19.02 29.62 8.31
CA ALA A 67 -20.22 28.91 7.86
C ALA A 67 -20.07 27.38 7.85
N THR A 68 -18.85 26.84 7.88
CA THR A 68 -18.58 25.39 7.96
C THR A 68 -18.25 24.89 9.37
N VAL A 69 -18.11 25.78 10.35
CA VAL A 69 -18.26 25.43 11.77
C VAL A 69 -19.75 25.25 12.05
N LEU A 70 -20.27 24.10 11.60
CA LEU A 70 -21.34 23.42 12.31
C LEU A 70 -20.96 23.46 13.79
N ALA A 71 -21.81 24.08 14.61
CA ALA A 71 -21.64 24.21 16.04
C ALA A 71 -21.00 22.93 16.60
N ALA A 72 -19.83 23.08 17.24
CA ALA A 72 -19.20 21.97 17.92
C ALA A 72 -20.25 21.30 18.83
N PRO A 73 -20.46 19.98 18.76
CA PRO A 73 -21.46 19.33 19.59
C PRO A 73 -21.11 19.59 21.05
N VAL A 74 -21.96 20.36 21.74
CA VAL A 74 -21.84 20.57 23.17
C VAL A 74 -22.35 19.29 23.83
N SER A 75 -21.43 18.41 24.24
CA SER A 75 -21.78 17.28 25.11
C SER A 75 -22.04 17.80 26.51
N THR A 76 -23.31 18.05 26.84
CA THR A 76 -23.75 18.09 28.24
C THR A 76 -23.87 16.66 28.75
N LEU A 77 -23.04 16.28 29.71
CA LEU A 77 -23.23 15.03 30.46
C LEU A 77 -24.59 15.08 31.16
N ALA A 78 -25.49 14.16 30.82
CA ALA A 78 -26.73 13.99 31.57
C ALA A 78 -26.40 13.52 33.00
N PRO A 79 -27.13 13.98 34.03
CA PRO A 79 -27.03 13.38 35.36
C PRO A 79 -27.39 11.90 35.26
N GLY A 80 -26.43 11.02 35.53
CA GLY A 80 -26.65 9.57 35.45
C GLY A 80 -27.77 9.14 36.39
N GLN A 81 -28.79 8.47 35.87
CA GLN A 81 -29.75 7.75 36.69
C GLN A 81 -29.03 6.54 37.29
N THR A 82 -28.92 6.47 38.61
CA THR A 82 -28.44 5.28 39.32
C THR A 82 -29.44 4.13 39.12
N PRO A 83 -29.06 3.03 38.45
CA PRO A 83 -29.88 1.82 38.40
C PRO A 83 -29.94 1.17 39.78
N VAL A 84 -31.08 0.57 40.13
CA VAL A 84 -31.31 -0.08 41.45
C VAL A 84 -30.41 -1.32 41.66
N ASP A 85 -29.81 -1.88 40.60
CA ASP A 85 -29.11 -3.17 40.65
C ASP A 85 -27.58 -3.13 40.41
N GLY A 86 -26.94 -1.95 40.45
CA GLY A 86 -25.47 -1.86 40.53
C GLY A 86 -24.67 -2.31 39.30
N THR A 87 -25.31 -2.57 38.16
CA THR A 87 -24.62 -2.81 36.87
C THR A 87 -24.16 -1.50 36.25
N PRO A 88 -22.87 -1.34 35.86
CA PRO A 88 -22.42 -0.17 35.12
C PRO A 88 -23.05 -0.17 33.73
N THR A 89 -23.99 0.74 33.48
CA THR A 89 -24.49 1.04 32.13
C THR A 89 -23.42 1.86 31.41
N GLU A 90 -22.97 1.41 30.23
CA GLU A 90 -22.10 2.23 29.38
C GLU A 90 -22.79 3.57 29.10
N PRO A 91 -22.06 4.71 29.14
CA PRO A 91 -22.67 6.00 28.89
C PRO A 91 -23.14 6.07 27.44
N ASP A 92 -24.45 6.06 27.23
CA ASP A 92 -25.06 6.26 25.92
C ASP A 92 -24.65 7.64 25.38
N GLN A 93 -23.92 7.64 24.27
CA GLN A 93 -23.54 8.87 23.58
C GLN A 93 -24.71 9.34 22.70
N HIS A 94 -25.45 10.33 23.17
CA HIS A 94 -26.49 10.98 22.39
C HIS A 94 -25.95 12.22 21.67
N LEU A 95 -26.00 12.22 20.34
CA LEU A 95 -25.79 13.42 19.52
C LEU A 95 -27.15 14.08 19.25
N ALA A 96 -27.39 15.24 19.87
CA ALA A 96 -28.54 16.07 19.55
C ALA A 96 -28.22 16.94 18.33
N VAL A 97 -28.96 16.76 17.24
CA VAL A 97 -28.92 17.62 16.05
C VAL A 97 -30.14 18.53 16.10
N ASP A 98 -29.96 19.82 15.82
CA ASP A 98 -31.07 20.79 15.77
C ASP A 98 -32.08 20.36 14.70
N ALA A 99 -33.37 20.39 15.02
CA ALA A 99 -34.45 19.95 14.12
C ALA A 99 -34.56 20.78 12.83
N THR A 100 -33.87 21.92 12.77
CA THR A 100 -33.77 22.76 11.56
C THR A 100 -32.65 22.35 10.60
N ILE A 101 -31.73 21.47 11.00
CA ILE A 101 -30.72 20.89 10.12
C ILE A 101 -31.36 19.71 9.40
N ALA A 102 -31.70 19.88 8.13
CA ALA A 102 -32.05 18.75 7.28
C ALA A 102 -30.87 17.75 7.30
N ALA A 103 -31.15 16.48 7.59
CA ALA A 103 -30.15 15.43 7.45
C ALA A 103 -29.57 15.54 6.04
N PRO A 104 -28.23 15.61 5.88
CA PRO A 104 -27.65 15.60 4.55
C PRO A 104 -28.18 14.35 3.85
N VAL A 105 -28.76 14.54 2.65
CA VAL A 105 -29.15 13.42 1.80
C VAL A 105 -27.86 12.75 1.38
N ILE A 106 -27.40 11.78 2.17
CA ILE A 106 -26.31 10.91 1.79
C ILE A 106 -26.92 9.89 0.83
N ASP A 107 -26.77 10.16 -0.46
CA ASP A 107 -27.09 9.20 -1.50
C ASP A 107 -26.01 8.11 -1.51
N ARG A 108 -26.25 7.06 -0.72
CA ARG A 108 -25.37 5.88 -0.66
C ARG A 108 -25.33 5.11 -1.99
N ASP A 109 -26.26 5.35 -2.91
CA ASP A 109 -26.29 4.74 -4.24
C ASP A 109 -25.33 5.45 -5.22
N THR A 110 -24.93 6.69 -4.91
CA THR A 110 -23.92 7.44 -5.69
C THR A 110 -22.48 7.21 -5.25
N ILE A 111 -22.24 6.62 -4.07
CA ILE A 111 -20.89 6.20 -3.65
C ILE A 111 -20.61 4.84 -4.28
N GLY A 112 -20.07 4.85 -5.49
CA GLY A 112 -19.70 3.63 -6.19
C GLY A 112 -18.44 2.99 -5.60
N ALA A 113 -18.24 1.68 -5.85
CA ALA A 113 -16.96 1.02 -5.56
C ALA A 113 -15.75 1.73 -6.21
N THR A 114 -15.99 2.41 -7.33
CA THR A 114 -15.01 3.26 -8.03
C THR A 114 -14.54 4.44 -7.18
N ASP A 115 -15.42 5.09 -6.41
CA ASP A 115 -15.07 6.23 -5.56
C ASP A 115 -14.27 5.77 -4.34
N GLY A 116 -14.62 4.60 -3.79
CA GLY A 116 -13.85 3.94 -2.74
C GLY A 116 -12.44 3.57 -3.20
N LEU A 117 -12.31 3.02 -4.42
CA LEU A 117 -11.01 2.69 -5.02
C LEU A 117 -10.13 3.92 -5.19
N GLN A 118 -10.65 4.97 -5.83
CA GLN A 118 -9.90 6.21 -6.06
C GLN A 118 -9.47 6.87 -4.75
N THR A 119 -10.35 6.87 -3.75
CA THR A 119 -10.05 7.41 -2.42
C THR A 119 -8.91 6.63 -1.76
N LEU A 120 -8.98 5.29 -1.75
CA LEU A 120 -7.94 4.46 -1.15
C LEU A 120 -6.60 4.57 -1.91
N ALA A 121 -6.62 4.58 -3.24
CA ALA A 121 -5.42 4.77 -4.05
C ALA A 121 -4.78 6.15 -3.83
N LYS A 122 -5.60 7.20 -3.63
CA LYS A 122 -5.12 8.56 -3.32
C LYS A 122 -4.52 8.66 -1.91
N VAL A 123 -5.04 7.92 -0.94
CA VAL A 123 -4.44 7.81 0.41
C VAL A 123 -3.07 7.13 0.30
N GLY A 124 -2.98 6.06 -0.49
CA GLY A 124 -1.69 5.53 -0.95
C GLY A 124 -0.89 4.72 0.08
N THR A 125 -1.50 4.29 1.18
CA THR A 125 -0.83 3.57 2.28
C THR A 125 -0.96 2.04 2.15
N ASN A 126 -0.12 1.30 2.88
CA ASN A 126 -0.28 -0.15 3.09
C ASN A 126 -1.66 -0.50 3.66
N GLU A 127 -2.19 0.32 4.58
CA GLU A 127 -3.54 0.14 5.10
C GLU A 127 -4.61 0.29 4.02
N ALA A 128 -4.46 1.30 3.14
CA ALA A 128 -5.38 1.50 2.03
C ALA A 128 -5.31 0.33 1.03
N TRP A 129 -4.12 -0.21 0.79
CA TRP A 129 -3.95 -1.42 -0.02
C TRP A 129 -4.62 -2.64 0.60
N ALA A 130 -4.46 -2.86 1.92
CA ALA A 130 -5.16 -3.92 2.63
C ALA A 130 -6.69 -3.80 2.47
N LYS A 131 -7.22 -2.58 2.62
CA LYS A 131 -8.65 -2.29 2.41
C LYS A 131 -9.11 -2.59 0.98
N LEU A 132 -8.28 -2.31 -0.04
CA LEU A 132 -8.58 -2.69 -1.43
C LEU A 132 -8.67 -4.21 -1.61
N VAL A 133 -7.74 -4.98 -1.03
CA VAL A 133 -7.82 -6.46 -1.09
C VAL A 133 -9.13 -6.95 -0.47
N LEU A 134 -9.49 -6.42 0.70
CA LEU A 134 -10.74 -6.78 1.38
C LEU A 134 -11.97 -6.40 0.54
N MET A 135 -11.95 -5.22 -0.08
CA MET A 135 -13.01 -4.75 -0.97
C MET A 135 -13.18 -5.66 -2.19
N PHE A 136 -12.09 -5.96 -2.92
CA PHE A 136 -12.13 -6.86 -4.08
C PHE A 136 -12.50 -8.29 -3.71
N GLY A 137 -12.13 -8.73 -2.50
CA GLY A 137 -12.49 -10.03 -1.96
C GLY A 137 -13.94 -10.16 -1.49
N GLY A 138 -14.66 -9.03 -1.34
CA GLY A 138 -15.99 -8.99 -0.75
C GLY A 138 -15.98 -9.29 0.76
N TRP A 139 -14.89 -8.99 1.45
CA TRP A 139 -14.72 -9.24 2.89
C TRP A 139 -14.91 -7.98 3.72
N PRO A 140 -15.39 -8.11 4.97
CA PRO A 140 -15.51 -6.98 5.89
C PRO A 140 -14.17 -6.26 6.10
N GLN A 141 -14.18 -4.92 6.11
CA GLN A 141 -13.01 -4.09 6.45
C GLN A 141 -12.91 -3.85 7.98
N THR A 142 -13.02 -4.91 8.77
CA THR A 142 -12.89 -4.84 10.24
C THR A 142 -11.44 -4.58 10.64
N GLU A 143 -11.24 -4.07 11.86
CA GLU A 143 -9.90 -3.89 12.43
C GLU A 143 -9.09 -5.20 12.43
N ALA A 144 -9.74 -6.33 12.73
CA ALA A 144 -9.10 -7.64 12.71
C ALA A 144 -8.56 -8.01 11.32
N ASN A 145 -9.36 -7.80 10.27
CA ASN A 145 -8.96 -8.10 8.90
C ASN A 145 -7.85 -7.17 8.39
N VAL A 146 -7.98 -5.87 8.65
CA VAL A 146 -6.93 -4.90 8.29
C VAL A 146 -5.63 -5.23 9.04
N THR A 147 -5.72 -5.57 10.33
CA THR A 147 -4.57 -5.93 11.16
C THR A 147 -3.83 -7.15 10.62
N VAL A 148 -4.53 -8.25 10.29
CA VAL A 148 -3.86 -9.45 9.77
C VAL A 148 -3.20 -9.18 8.42
N MET A 149 -3.86 -8.42 7.52
CA MET A 149 -3.30 -8.04 6.23
C MET A 149 -2.02 -7.21 6.37
N LEU A 150 -2.00 -6.24 7.28
CA LEU A 150 -0.81 -5.45 7.58
C LEU A 150 0.32 -6.29 8.17
N ARG A 151 0.01 -7.18 9.11
CA ARG A 151 1.00 -8.09 9.71
C ARG A 151 1.59 -9.03 8.67
N TRP A 152 0.77 -9.48 7.72
CA TRP A 152 1.19 -10.31 6.60
C TRP A 152 2.11 -9.57 5.64
N MET A 153 1.75 -8.36 5.20
CA MET A 153 2.60 -7.52 4.35
C MET A 153 3.98 -7.28 4.96
N ARG A 154 4.02 -6.97 6.26
CA ARG A 154 5.29 -6.81 6.98
C ARG A 154 6.15 -8.07 6.89
N GLN A 155 5.53 -9.24 6.95
CA GLN A 155 6.27 -10.50 6.93
C GLN A 155 6.83 -10.82 5.54
N GLU A 156 6.18 -10.34 4.48
CA GLU A 156 6.53 -10.61 3.08
C GLU A 156 7.58 -9.64 2.51
N ASN A 157 7.43 -8.33 2.75
CA ASN A 157 8.31 -7.30 2.17
C ASN A 157 8.89 -6.31 3.19
N GLY A 158 8.43 -6.34 4.45
CA GLY A 158 8.79 -5.35 5.47
C GLY A 158 8.03 -4.02 5.31
N PRO A 159 7.90 -3.18 6.37
CA PRO A 159 7.13 -1.94 6.32
C PRO A 159 7.66 -0.85 5.38
N PRO A 160 8.97 -0.55 5.30
CA PRO A 160 9.45 0.63 4.56
C PRO A 160 9.40 0.47 3.04
N ASP A 161 9.37 -0.76 2.51
CA ASP A 161 9.34 -1.05 1.07
C ASP A 161 8.20 -2.03 0.73
N TRP A 162 7.08 -1.95 1.46
CA TRP A 162 5.95 -2.89 1.35
C TRP A 162 5.37 -2.98 -0.07
N TRP A 163 5.56 -1.96 -0.91
CA TRP A 163 5.08 -1.90 -2.29
C TRP A 163 6.07 -2.47 -3.31
N ASN A 164 7.17 -3.11 -2.90
CA ASN A 164 8.21 -3.59 -3.80
C ASN A 164 7.61 -4.42 -4.96
N ARG A 165 8.01 -4.10 -6.21
CA ARG A 165 7.48 -4.69 -7.45
C ARG A 165 5.94 -4.60 -7.61
N ASN A 166 5.30 -3.68 -6.89
CA ASN A 166 3.86 -3.61 -6.70
C ASN A 166 3.27 -4.95 -6.24
N ASN A 167 3.99 -5.72 -5.41
CA ASN A 167 3.53 -7.05 -4.98
C ASN A 167 3.63 -7.27 -3.47
N PRO A 168 2.77 -6.61 -2.66
CA PRO A 168 2.95 -6.54 -1.22
C PRO A 168 2.93 -7.86 -0.45
N LEU A 169 2.25 -8.89 -0.98
CA LEU A 169 2.18 -10.21 -0.37
C LEU A 169 3.00 -11.28 -1.11
N ASN A 170 3.86 -10.90 -2.06
CA ASN A 170 4.55 -11.85 -2.93
C ASN A 170 3.57 -12.82 -3.62
N ASN A 171 2.44 -12.27 -4.10
CA ASN A 171 1.42 -13.02 -4.82
C ASN A 171 1.91 -13.36 -6.24
N GLY A 172 1.98 -14.65 -6.58
CA GLY A 172 2.34 -15.09 -7.93
C GLY A 172 1.21 -15.05 -8.95
N TYR A 173 -0.05 -15.00 -8.52
CA TYR A 173 -1.20 -15.20 -9.41
C TYR A 173 -1.44 -14.03 -10.37
N GLY A 174 -1.28 -14.26 -11.68
CA GLY A 174 -1.48 -13.22 -12.70
C GLY A 174 -0.29 -12.27 -12.91
N SER A 175 0.80 -12.46 -12.16
CA SER A 175 1.98 -11.56 -12.15
C SER A 175 3.13 -11.98 -13.09
N GLY A 176 2.99 -13.10 -13.82
CA GLY A 176 4.03 -13.64 -14.70
C GLY A 176 5.25 -14.26 -13.99
N GLY A 177 5.40 -14.08 -12.68
CA GLY A 177 6.43 -14.72 -11.86
C GLY A 177 5.83 -15.84 -11.00
N GLY A 178 6.18 -17.09 -11.32
CA GLY A 178 5.90 -18.22 -10.42
C GLY A 178 6.54 -18.02 -9.04
N ALA A 179 5.98 -18.67 -8.01
CA ALA A 179 6.50 -18.64 -6.64
C ALA A 179 6.62 -17.25 -5.98
N GLY A 180 5.81 -16.27 -6.39
CA GLY A 180 5.72 -14.97 -5.71
C GLY A 180 6.76 -13.92 -6.13
N LEU A 181 7.57 -14.22 -7.13
CA LEU A 181 8.60 -13.32 -7.66
C LEU A 181 8.09 -12.35 -8.73
N GLY A 182 6.81 -12.43 -9.08
CA GLY A 182 6.22 -11.57 -10.10
C GLY A 182 5.95 -10.15 -9.63
N SER A 183 5.53 -9.32 -10.58
CA SER A 183 5.20 -7.92 -10.40
C SER A 183 3.84 -7.61 -11.02
N TYR A 184 3.19 -6.56 -10.54
CA TYR A 184 1.98 -6.01 -11.17
C TYR A 184 2.26 -4.62 -11.73
N THR A 185 1.43 -4.19 -12.67
CA THR A 185 1.48 -2.85 -13.25
C THR A 185 1.40 -1.77 -12.17
N ASP A 186 0.48 -1.96 -11.22
CA ASP A 186 0.22 -1.06 -10.11
C ASP A 186 -0.35 -1.83 -8.91
N LEU A 187 -0.42 -1.14 -7.77
CA LEU A 187 -0.90 -1.67 -6.51
C LEU A 187 -2.40 -1.99 -6.49
N VAL A 188 -3.20 -1.34 -7.34
CA VAL A 188 -4.64 -1.63 -7.47
C VAL A 188 -4.84 -3.00 -8.11
N SER A 189 -4.15 -3.25 -9.23
CA SER A 189 -4.09 -4.54 -9.92
C SER A 189 -3.57 -5.62 -8.98
N ALA A 190 -2.52 -5.33 -8.21
CA ALA A 190 -1.96 -6.27 -7.24
C ALA A 190 -2.98 -6.67 -6.16
N ALA A 191 -3.78 -5.72 -5.67
CA ALA A 191 -4.81 -5.99 -4.67
C ALA A 191 -5.93 -6.88 -5.24
N GLU A 192 -6.36 -6.61 -6.47
CA GLU A 192 -7.39 -7.40 -7.15
C GLU A 192 -6.92 -8.85 -7.38
N TYR A 193 -5.72 -9.05 -7.90
CA TYR A 193 -5.16 -10.38 -8.12
C TYR A 193 -4.86 -11.12 -6.82
N CYS A 194 -4.51 -10.40 -5.75
CA CYS A 194 -4.37 -10.99 -4.42
C CYS A 194 -5.71 -11.56 -3.93
N ALA A 195 -6.78 -10.77 -3.99
CA ALA A 195 -8.12 -11.21 -3.61
C ALA A 195 -8.57 -12.43 -4.43
N LYS A 196 -8.39 -12.41 -5.75
CA LYS A 196 -8.71 -13.54 -6.63
C LYS A 196 -7.93 -14.81 -6.26
N ASN A 197 -6.65 -14.69 -5.92
CA ASN A 197 -5.84 -15.84 -5.55
C ASN A 197 -6.32 -16.44 -4.22
N LEU A 198 -6.58 -15.59 -3.23
CA LEU A 198 -7.15 -15.98 -1.93
C LEU A 198 -8.46 -16.76 -2.10
N GLN A 199 -9.40 -16.22 -2.87
CA GLN A 199 -10.69 -16.86 -3.17
C GLN A 199 -10.52 -18.21 -3.88
N ARG A 200 -9.53 -18.33 -4.77
CA ARG A 200 -9.32 -19.55 -5.57
C ARG A 200 -8.69 -20.69 -4.77
N GLY A 201 -7.76 -20.39 -3.87
CA GLY A 201 -6.82 -21.40 -3.36
C GLY A 201 -6.73 -21.55 -1.84
N TYR A 202 -7.34 -20.65 -1.07
CA TYR A 202 -7.03 -20.52 0.36
C TYR A 202 -8.28 -20.45 1.24
N PRO A 203 -9.11 -21.52 1.26
CA PRO A 203 -10.41 -21.51 1.91
C PRO A 203 -10.36 -21.20 3.42
N GLY A 204 -9.31 -21.66 4.13
CA GLY A 204 -9.14 -21.34 5.55
C GLY A 204 -8.88 -19.85 5.80
N ILE A 205 -8.09 -19.20 4.94
CA ILE A 205 -7.83 -17.75 5.02
C ILE A 205 -9.11 -16.99 4.69
N VAL A 206 -9.80 -17.40 3.62
CA VAL A 206 -11.08 -16.80 3.20
C VAL A 206 -12.12 -16.89 4.32
N ALA A 207 -12.25 -18.04 5.00
CA ALA A 207 -13.18 -18.18 6.12
C ALA A 207 -12.85 -17.22 7.28
N GLY A 208 -11.56 -17.05 7.59
CA GLY A 208 -11.12 -16.08 8.60
C GLY A 208 -11.45 -14.63 8.21
N LEU A 209 -11.17 -14.26 6.96
CA LEU A 209 -11.49 -12.93 6.43
C LEU A 209 -12.99 -12.68 6.34
N GLN A 210 -13.80 -13.68 5.97
CA GLN A 210 -15.26 -13.57 5.96
C GLN A 210 -15.83 -13.38 7.36
N ALA A 211 -15.30 -14.09 8.36
CA ALA A 211 -15.70 -13.92 9.74
C ALA A 211 -15.32 -12.53 10.26
N GLY A 212 -14.10 -12.07 9.97
CA GLY A 212 -13.65 -10.71 10.29
C GLY A 212 -13.52 -10.41 11.79
N THR A 213 -13.51 -11.42 12.65
CA THR A 213 -13.55 -11.27 14.10
C THR A 213 -12.21 -11.47 14.81
N SER A 214 -11.22 -12.11 14.17
CA SER A 214 -9.93 -12.39 14.80
C SER A 214 -8.76 -12.38 13.81
N ALA A 215 -7.84 -11.43 14.03
CA ALA A 215 -6.60 -11.34 13.27
C ALA A 215 -5.71 -12.57 13.51
N ASP A 216 -5.69 -13.08 14.74
CA ASP A 216 -4.82 -14.19 15.14
C ASP A 216 -5.34 -15.53 14.59
N ALA A 217 -6.66 -15.75 14.57
CA ALA A 217 -7.25 -16.94 13.93
C ALA A 217 -6.99 -16.95 12.42
N THR A 218 -7.12 -15.80 11.77
CA THR A 218 -6.82 -15.65 10.33
C THR A 218 -5.32 -15.83 10.06
N ALA A 219 -4.45 -15.31 10.93
CA ALA A 219 -3.01 -15.53 10.84
C ALA A 219 -2.65 -17.02 10.98
N ALA A 220 -3.27 -17.74 11.91
CA ALA A 220 -3.08 -19.18 12.04
C ALA A 220 -3.46 -19.94 10.75
N ALA A 221 -4.56 -19.55 10.09
CA ALA A 221 -4.94 -20.09 8.79
C ALA A 221 -3.92 -19.77 7.68
N ILE A 222 -3.32 -18.57 7.71
CA ILE A 222 -2.23 -18.18 6.79
C ILE A 222 -1.02 -19.09 7.00
N TRP A 223 -0.59 -19.31 8.24
CA TRP A 223 0.59 -20.13 8.55
C TRP A 223 0.44 -21.59 8.14
N ALA A 224 -0.78 -22.13 8.29
CA ALA A 224 -1.10 -23.50 7.89
C ALA A 224 -1.28 -23.65 6.37
N SER A 225 -1.35 -22.56 5.62
CA SER A 225 -1.68 -22.59 4.19
C SER A 225 -0.46 -22.87 3.30
N PRO A 226 -0.68 -23.36 2.06
CA PRO A 226 0.39 -23.46 1.07
C PRO A 226 1.06 -22.12 0.73
N TRP A 227 0.42 -20.97 0.97
CA TRP A 227 1.04 -19.66 0.75
C TRP A 227 2.29 -19.51 1.60
N ALA A 228 2.18 -19.90 2.87
CA ALA A 228 3.30 -19.86 3.79
C ALA A 228 4.40 -20.83 3.37
N THR A 229 4.13 -21.99 2.76
CA THR A 229 5.17 -23.02 2.56
C THR A 229 6.02 -23.22 3.84
N SER A 230 5.39 -23.09 5.02
CA SER A 230 6.01 -23.10 6.35
C SER A 230 7.01 -21.98 6.72
N HIS A 231 7.18 -20.92 5.92
CA HIS A 231 8.21 -19.89 6.19
C HIS A 231 7.97 -19.03 7.44
N TYR A 232 6.76 -19.02 7.99
CA TYR A 232 6.45 -18.38 9.28
C TYR A 232 6.72 -19.27 10.51
N ALA A 233 7.22 -20.49 10.32
CA ALA A 233 7.47 -21.46 11.39
C ALA A 233 6.24 -21.66 12.32
N ASN A 234 5.07 -21.86 11.73
CA ASN A 234 3.78 -21.99 12.45
C ASN A 234 3.49 -20.81 13.40
N GLY A 235 3.89 -19.60 13.02
CA GLY A 235 3.68 -18.38 13.79
C GLY A 235 4.85 -17.99 14.69
N ALA A 236 5.86 -18.84 14.88
CA ALA A 236 7.02 -18.51 15.71
C ALA A 236 7.82 -17.31 15.17
N HIS A 237 7.76 -17.04 13.87
CA HIS A 237 8.39 -15.87 13.24
C HIS A 237 7.39 -14.72 12.98
N TRP A 238 6.13 -14.88 13.36
CA TRP A 238 5.08 -13.91 13.08
C TRP A 238 5.01 -12.87 14.20
N SER A 239 5.23 -11.60 13.86
CA SER A 239 5.09 -10.53 14.85
C SER A 239 3.63 -10.09 15.02
N THR A 240 3.20 -9.85 16.24
CA THR A 240 1.90 -9.22 16.54
C THR A 240 2.01 -7.73 16.84
N ARG A 241 3.23 -7.18 16.83
CA ARG A 241 3.48 -5.75 17.05
C ARG A 241 2.69 -4.89 16.05
N PRO A 242 2.29 -3.67 16.44
CA PRO A 242 1.72 -2.71 15.50
C PRO A 242 2.60 -2.57 14.25
N VAL A 243 1.96 -2.46 13.10
CA VAL A 243 2.62 -2.25 11.81
C VAL A 243 2.58 -0.77 11.51
N GLU A 244 3.71 -0.21 11.10
CA GLU A 244 3.78 1.17 10.68
C GLU A 244 2.95 1.40 9.42
N ILE A 245 2.19 2.50 9.39
CA ILE A 245 1.42 2.88 8.21
C ILE A 245 2.29 3.77 7.33
N VAL A 246 2.63 3.27 6.15
CA VAL A 246 3.61 3.90 5.25
C VAL A 246 2.96 4.16 3.89
N GLN A 247 3.14 5.37 3.36
CA GLN A 247 2.73 5.72 2.01
C GLN A 247 3.74 5.18 0.98
N ALA A 248 3.21 4.57 -0.09
CA ALA A 248 3.97 4.27 -1.29
C ALA A 248 3.97 5.49 -2.24
N PRO A 249 4.95 5.62 -3.14
CA PRO A 249 4.97 6.69 -4.14
C PRO A 249 3.75 6.60 -5.08
N ALA A 250 3.25 7.75 -5.54
CA ALA A 250 2.08 7.85 -6.43
C ALA A 250 2.20 6.96 -7.69
N SER A 251 3.41 6.83 -8.24
CA SER A 251 3.69 5.99 -9.40
C SER A 251 3.40 4.50 -9.16
N ALA A 252 3.48 4.01 -7.92
CA ALA A 252 3.11 2.63 -7.58
C ALA A 252 1.59 2.38 -7.67
N TRP A 253 0.80 3.45 -7.64
CA TRP A 253 -0.65 3.45 -7.74
C TRP A 253 -1.17 3.76 -9.16
N GLY A 254 -0.27 3.90 -10.13
CA GLY A 254 -0.62 4.29 -11.51
C GLY A 254 -0.99 5.76 -11.67
N GLN A 255 -0.52 6.62 -10.76
CA GLN A 255 -0.75 8.07 -10.74
C GLN A 255 0.49 8.85 -11.15
#